data_AF-A0A841WWG2-F1
#
_entry.id   AF-A0A841WWG2-F1
#
_cell.length_a   1.000
_cell.length_b   1.000
_cell.length_c   1.000
_cell.angle_alpha   90.00
_cell.angle_beta   90.00
_cell.angle_gamma   90.00
#
_symmetry.space_group_name_H-M   'P 1'
#
loop_
_entity.id
_entity.type
_entity.pdbx_description
1 polymer ?
#
loop_
_entity_poly.entity_id
_entity_poly.type
_entity_poly.pdbx_seq_one_letter_code
_entity_poly.pdbx_strand_id
1 'polypeptide(L)'
;MFPQIPPVAMPEVIPSELPQQKFRLGEWVRWWQVPNGDFGRVIGVIYTQQASCIATGLHYLVFLDERSPSRDTCTYDFAFEKDIEILDKSSLERLRGNHA
;
A
#
# COMPACT_ATOMS: atom_id res chain seq x y z
N MET A 1 -0.53 35.82 -12.91
CA MET A 1 0.79 35.28 -12.51
C MET A 1 0.51 33.90 -11.92
N PHE A 2 0.92 32.83 -12.59
CA PHE A 2 0.68 31.47 -12.08
C PHE A 2 1.66 31.20 -10.93
N PRO A 3 1.23 30.56 -9.82
CA PRO A 3 2.16 30.16 -8.78
C PRO A 3 3.18 29.18 -9.38
N GLN A 4 4.46 29.58 -9.39
CA GLN A 4 5.54 28.68 -9.74
C GLN A 4 5.70 27.69 -8.60
N ILE A 5 5.53 26.40 -8.91
CA ILE A 5 5.88 25.33 -8.00
C ILE A 5 7.42 25.37 -7.87
N PRO A 6 7.97 25.49 -6.65
CA PRO A 6 9.42 25.48 -6.47
C PRO A 6 10.00 24.16 -7.00
N PRO A 7 11.22 24.17 -7.56
CA PRO A 7 11.88 22.94 -7.98
C PRO A 7 11.92 21.96 -6.81
N VAL A 8 11.36 20.76 -7.00
CA VAL A 8 11.55 19.67 -6.06
C VAL A 8 13.02 19.25 -6.17
N ALA A 9 13.78 19.44 -5.10
CA ALA A 9 15.11 18.87 -5.00
C ALA A 9 14.96 17.34 -5.06
N MET A 10 15.59 16.71 -6.04
CA MET A 10 15.70 15.26 -6.06
C MET A 10 16.45 14.83 -4.79
N PRO A 11 16.05 13.73 -4.12
CA PRO A 11 16.78 13.22 -2.97
C PRO A 11 18.25 13.05 -3.34
N GLU A 12 19.17 13.53 -2.48
CA GLU A 12 20.62 13.53 -2.77
C GLU A 12 21.19 12.12 -2.97
N VAL A 13 20.48 11.08 -2.50
CA VAL A 13 20.93 9.69 -2.55
C VAL A 13 19.79 8.76 -2.97
N ILE A 14 19.73 8.45 -4.27
CA ILE A 14 19.01 7.29 -4.77
C ILE A 14 19.89 6.06 -4.48
N PRO A 15 19.41 5.02 -3.79
CA PRO A 15 20.22 3.85 -3.54
C PRO A 15 20.60 3.18 -4.88
N SER A 16 21.84 2.68 -4.97
CA SER A 16 22.33 1.97 -6.15
C SER A 16 21.53 0.70 -6.47
N GLU A 17 20.90 0.13 -5.44
CA GLU A 17 20.02 -1.03 -5.53
C GLU A 17 18.76 -0.75 -4.72
N LEU A 18 17.60 -1.05 -5.31
CA LEU A 18 16.33 -0.98 -4.59
C LEU A 18 16.13 -2.26 -3.77
N PRO A 19 15.45 -2.19 -2.61
CA PRO A 19 15.07 -3.37 -1.86
C PRO A 19 14.28 -4.35 -2.75
N GLN A 20 14.46 -5.65 -2.52
CA GLN A 20 13.68 -6.66 -3.22
C GLN A 20 12.21 -6.56 -2.79
N GLN A 21 11.31 -6.55 -3.76
CA GLN A 21 9.87 -6.55 -3.49
C GLN A 21 9.44 -7.90 -2.93
N LYS A 22 8.77 -7.89 -1.78
CA LYS A 22 8.12 -9.07 -1.20
C LYS A 22 6.81 -9.42 -1.90
N PHE A 23 6.02 -8.40 -2.25
CA PHE A 23 4.72 -8.56 -2.90
C PHE A 23 4.77 -8.14 -4.36
N ARG A 24 4.00 -8.83 -5.20
CA ARG A 24 3.90 -8.58 -6.64
C ARG A 24 2.60 -7.88 -6.98
N LEU A 25 2.59 -7.19 -8.12
CA LEU A 25 1.37 -6.62 -8.68
C LEU A 25 0.30 -7.70 -8.89
N GLY A 26 -0.92 -7.41 -8.47
CA GLY A 26 -2.08 -8.31 -8.54
C GLY A 26 -2.22 -9.25 -7.34
N GLU A 27 -1.22 -9.36 -6.46
CA GLU A 27 -1.37 -10.16 -5.24
C GLU A 27 -2.37 -9.54 -4.28
N TRP A 28 -3.12 -10.40 -3.61
CA TRP A 28 -4.04 -10.01 -2.56
C TRP A 28 -3.28 -9.87 -1.25
N VAL A 29 -3.53 -8.78 -0.56
CA VAL A 29 -2.92 -8.48 0.74
C VAL A 29 -3.96 -7.99 1.72
N ARG A 30 -3.67 -8.12 3.02
CA ARG A 30 -4.47 -7.53 4.09
C ARG A 30 -3.59 -6.89 5.14
N TRP A 31 -4.11 -5.87 5.83
CA TRP A 31 -3.49 -5.32 7.02
C TRP A 31 -3.70 -6.30 8.17
N TRP A 32 -2.61 -6.87 8.68
CA TRP A 32 -2.68 -7.96 9.68
C TRP A 32 -2.68 -7.45 11.12
N GLN A 33 -2.21 -6.23 11.35
CA GLN A 33 -2.05 -5.65 12.69
C GLN A 33 -3.37 -5.28 13.37
N VAL A 34 -4.48 -5.24 12.61
CA VAL A 34 -5.81 -4.88 13.10
C VAL A 34 -6.81 -6.03 12.88
N PRO A 35 -7.70 -6.33 13.84
CA PRO A 35 -8.60 -7.49 13.76
C PRO A 35 -9.51 -7.52 12.52
N ASN A 36 -10.00 -6.36 12.10
CA ASN A 36 -10.80 -6.15 10.88
C ASN A 36 -10.01 -5.27 9.91
N GLY A 37 -8.80 -5.70 9.56
CA GLY A 37 -7.95 -4.94 8.65
C GLY A 37 -8.50 -4.84 7.24
N ASP A 38 -8.17 -3.72 6.60
CA ASP A 38 -8.41 -3.55 5.19
C ASP A 38 -7.69 -4.60 4.35
N PHE A 39 -8.22 -4.85 3.17
CA PHE A 39 -7.65 -5.80 2.22
C PHE A 39 -7.92 -5.37 0.79
N GLY A 40 -7.04 -5.82 -0.10
CA GLY A 40 -7.09 -5.38 -1.49
C GLY A 40 -6.00 -6.00 -2.34
N ARG A 41 -5.86 -5.47 -3.55
CA ARG A 41 -4.83 -5.89 -4.51
C ARG A 41 -3.70 -4.90 -4.58
N VAL A 42 -2.46 -5.39 -4.61
CA VAL A 42 -1.30 -4.56 -4.91
C VAL A 42 -1.39 -4.10 -6.37
N ILE A 43 -1.40 -2.78 -6.61
CA ILE A 43 -1.47 -2.18 -7.95
C ILE A 43 -0.26 -1.30 -8.28
N GLY A 44 0.62 -1.06 -7.30
CA GLY A 44 1.84 -0.30 -7.50
C GLY A 44 2.81 -0.50 -6.35
N VAL A 45 4.07 -0.17 -6.61
CA VAL A 45 5.09 -0.06 -5.57
C VAL A 45 5.92 1.18 -5.84
N ILE A 46 6.21 1.92 -4.78
CA ILE A 46 7.08 3.10 -4.83
C ILE A 46 8.16 2.96 -3.78
N TYR A 47 9.34 3.47 -4.10
CA TYR A 47 10.37 3.73 -3.11
C TYR A 47 10.32 5.21 -2.78
N THR A 48 10.14 5.55 -1.51
CA THR A 48 10.14 6.95 -1.06
C THR A 48 11.02 7.11 0.17
N GLN A 49 11.60 8.31 0.32
CA GLN A 49 12.45 8.68 1.45
C GLN A 49 11.78 9.69 2.40
N GLN A 50 10.62 10.27 2.04
CA GLN A 50 9.89 11.21 2.88
C GLN A 50 8.40 11.21 2.50
N ALA A 51 7.53 10.88 3.44
CA ALA A 51 6.08 11.10 3.32
C ALA A 51 5.54 11.64 4.64
N SER A 52 5.87 12.89 5.01
CA SER A 52 5.51 13.57 6.30
C SER A 52 5.94 12.86 7.61
N CYS A 53 6.20 11.56 7.56
CA CYS A 53 6.85 10.70 8.53
C CYS A 53 8.11 10.17 7.86
N ILE A 54 9.24 10.24 8.57
CA ILE A 54 10.54 9.76 8.10
C ILE A 54 10.46 8.24 7.99
N ALA A 55 10.16 7.72 6.80
CA ALA A 55 10.18 6.30 6.54
C ALA A 55 10.73 6.07 5.13
N THR A 56 11.92 5.48 5.09
CA THR A 56 12.60 5.08 3.86
C THR A 56 12.27 3.62 3.58
N GLY A 57 11.70 3.33 2.41
CA GLY A 57 11.40 1.95 2.04
C GLY A 57 10.44 1.81 0.86
N LEU A 58 10.07 0.55 0.59
CA LEU A 58 9.03 0.22 -0.37
C LEU A 58 7.66 0.42 0.27
N HIS A 59 6.82 1.22 -0.39
CA HIS A 59 5.39 1.32 -0.08
C HIS A 59 4.59 0.70 -1.21
N TYR A 60 3.65 -0.15 -0.84
CA TYR A 60 2.77 -0.84 -1.77
C TYR A 60 1.47 -0.06 -1.86
N LEU A 61 1.10 0.35 -3.08
CA LEU A 61 -0.21 0.92 -3.35
C LEU A 61 -1.21 -0.23 -3.47
N VAL A 62 -2.20 -0.25 -2.59
CA VAL A 62 -3.23 -1.28 -2.54
C VAL A 62 -4.56 -0.67 -2.98
N PHE A 63 -5.19 -1.29 -3.97
CA PHE A 63 -6.58 -1.01 -4.33
C PHE A 63 -7.50 -1.84 -3.44
N LEU A 64 -8.24 -1.17 -2.56
CA LEU A 64 -9.08 -1.84 -1.58
C LEU A 64 -10.23 -2.59 -2.25
N ASP A 65 -10.55 -3.77 -1.74
CA ASP A 65 -11.71 -4.53 -2.20
C ASP A 65 -13.01 -3.77 -1.92
N GLU A 66 -14.06 -4.03 -2.70
CA GLU A 66 -15.39 -3.43 -2.48
C GLU A 66 -15.94 -3.73 -1.09
N ARG A 67 -15.52 -4.86 -0.49
CA ARG A 67 -15.93 -5.27 0.86
C ARG A 67 -14.89 -4.95 1.93
N SER A 68 -13.86 -4.16 1.61
CA SER A 68 -12.88 -3.72 2.60
C SER A 68 -13.54 -2.74 3.58
N PRO A 69 -13.28 -2.82 4.89
CA PRO A 69 -13.89 -1.95 5.91
C PRO A 69 -13.85 -0.45 5.61
N SER A 70 -12.73 0.05 5.06
CA SER A 70 -12.54 1.47 4.77
C SER A 70 -12.90 1.86 3.35
N ARG A 71 -13.41 0.93 2.51
CA ARG A 71 -13.62 1.15 1.07
C ARG A 71 -14.44 2.39 0.75
N ASP A 72 -15.49 2.65 1.54
CA ASP A 72 -16.41 3.77 1.34
C ASP A 72 -15.75 5.13 1.53
N THR A 73 -14.64 5.18 2.29
CA THR A 73 -13.91 6.42 2.58
C THR A 73 -12.59 6.48 1.81
N CYS A 74 -12.00 5.33 1.48
CA CYS A 74 -10.70 5.20 0.86
C CYS A 74 -10.71 4.11 -0.23
N THR A 75 -10.41 4.49 -1.47
CA THR A 75 -10.35 3.55 -2.60
C THR A 75 -8.97 2.90 -2.73
N TYR A 76 -7.91 3.65 -2.40
CA TYR A 76 -6.52 3.25 -2.53
C TYR A 76 -5.76 3.67 -1.29
N ASP A 77 -4.93 2.80 -0.73
CA ASP A 77 -4.09 3.13 0.40
C ASP A 77 -2.65 2.64 0.21
N PHE A 78 -1.71 3.32 0.83
CA PHE A 78 -0.30 2.92 0.84
C PHE A 78 -0.01 2.11 2.10
N ALA A 79 0.63 0.96 1.91
CA ALA A 79 1.07 0.09 2.98
C ALA A 79 2.59 -0.03 3.04
N PHE A 80 3.16 -0.02 4.24
CA PHE A 80 4.51 -0.55 4.42
C PHE A 80 4.50 -2.08 4.33
N GLU A 81 5.59 -2.66 3.85
CA GLU A 81 5.74 -4.11 3.73
C GLU A 81 5.41 -4.88 5.02
N LYS A 82 5.76 -4.30 6.16
CA LYS A 82 5.59 -4.92 7.50
C LYS A 82 4.16 -4.89 8.01
N ASP A 83 3.29 -4.06 7.45
CA ASP A 83 1.93 -3.85 7.94
C ASP A 83 0.92 -4.76 7.24
N ILE A 84 1.32 -5.33 6.09
CA ILE A 84 0.50 -6.20 5.26
C ILE A 84 1.08 -7.61 5.14
N GLU A 85 0.20 -8.56 4.85
CA GLU A 85 0.56 -9.95 4.55
C GLU A 85 -0.22 -10.46 3.35
N ILE A 86 0.27 -11.53 2.72
CA ILE A 86 -0.43 -12.20 1.62
C ILE A 86 -1.74 -12.75 2.14
N LEU A 87 -2.81 -12.46 1.39
CA LEU A 87 -4.12 -13.01 1.63
C LEU A 87 -4.36 -14.17 0.66
N ASP A 88 -4.40 -15.39 1.19
CA ASP A 88 -4.72 -16.56 0.39
C ASP A 88 -6.19 -16.56 -0.09
N LYS A 89 -6.48 -17.42 -1.07
CA LYS A 89 -7.81 -17.51 -1.67
C LYS A 89 -8.91 -17.83 -0.64
N SER A 90 -8.68 -18.77 0.27
CA SER A 90 -9.67 -19.15 1.29
C SER A 90 -10.02 -17.99 2.23
N SER A 91 -9.00 -17.24 2.65
CA SER A 91 -9.12 -16.11 3.54
C SER A 91 -9.81 -14.93 2.86
N LEU A 92 -9.51 -14.69 1.58
CA LEU A 92 -10.20 -13.72 0.75
C LEU A 92 -11.69 -14.03 0.62
N GLU A 93 -12.06 -15.26 0.29
CA GLU A 93 -13.47 -15.64 0.18
C GLU A 93 -14.21 -15.48 1.51
N ARG A 94 -13.56 -15.81 2.63
CA ARG A 94 -14.13 -15.57 3.97
C ARG A 94 -14.34 -14.09 4.27
N LEU A 95 -13.34 -13.24 4.00
CA LEU A 95 -13.45 -11.80 4.22
C LEU A 95 -14.54 -11.18 3.35
N ARG A 96 -14.66 -11.61 2.10
CA ARG A 96 -15.76 -11.20 1.25
C ARG A 96 -17.09 -11.73 1.77
N GLY A 97 -17.18 -12.99 2.21
CA GLY A 97 -18.42 -13.62 2.67
C GLY A 97 -18.96 -13.14 4.04
N ASN A 98 -18.11 -12.59 4.91
CA ASN A 98 -18.46 -12.25 6.30
C ASN A 98 -19.41 -11.04 6.49
N HIS A 99 -19.85 -10.38 5.42
CA HIS A 99 -20.76 -9.22 5.47
C HIS A 99 -22.15 -9.51 4.84
N ALA A 100 -22.58 -10.78 4.82
CA ALA A 100 -23.93 -11.18 4.39
C ALA A 100 -24.95 -11.09 5.53
#